data_AF-A0A5J4Q6Q7-F1
#
_entry.id   AF-A0A5J4Q6Q7-F1
#
_cell.length_a   1.000
_cell.length_b   1.000
_cell.length_c   1.000
_cell.angle_alpha   90.00
_cell.angle_beta   90.00
_cell.angle_gamma   90.00
#
_symmetry.space_group_name_H-M   'P 1'
#
loop_
_entity.id
_entity.type
_entity.pdbx_description
1 polymer ?
#
loop_
_entity_poly.entity_id
_entity_poly.type
_entity_poly.pdbx_seq_one_letter_code
_entity_poly.pdbx_strand_id
1 'polypeptide(L)'
;IVIRGQDSIDQLRSSKRIIEIEGDFTENDLKTDGLQVTFLGNNHITTSNHITFRPSVGSQTNDSLFRVTNGGELNLDSIQVTRIRSFSGAEEIAIVSVVPESGKYGEISSIPGVLSLINSIISGSGSFAEKWSGKGINEICKLNYAPLIVGSSTGKVTLIGTTVTQSEGAGIYI
;
A
#
# COMPACT_ATOMS: atom_id res chain seq x y z
N ILE A 1 -10.82 -4.65 -11.17
CA ILE A 1 -10.26 -3.75 -12.21
C ILE A 1 -8.77 -3.97 -12.25
N VAL A 2 -8.18 -4.19 -13.42
CA VAL A 2 -6.71 -4.27 -13.56
C VAL A 2 -6.25 -2.91 -14.09
N ILE A 3 -5.70 -2.05 -13.23
CA ILE A 3 -5.35 -0.65 -13.59
C ILE A 3 -4.46 -0.61 -14.84
N ARG A 4 -3.37 -1.40 -14.86
CA ARG A 4 -2.49 -1.51 -16.04
C ARG A 4 -3.20 -2.06 -17.27
N GLY A 5 -4.10 -3.02 -17.09
CA GLY A 5 -4.88 -3.59 -18.18
C GLY A 5 -5.78 -2.55 -18.83
N GLN A 6 -6.48 -1.73 -18.03
CA GLN A 6 -7.34 -0.67 -18.55
C GLN A 6 -6.54 0.51 -19.13
N ASP A 7 -5.39 0.85 -18.56
CA ASP A 7 -4.49 1.85 -19.15
C ASP A 7 -3.94 1.40 -20.51
N SER A 8 -3.60 0.10 -20.66
CA SER A 8 -3.05 -0.45 -21.92
C SER A 8 -3.99 -0.35 -23.13
N ILE A 9 -5.28 -0.15 -22.88
CA ILE A 9 -6.32 0.05 -23.89
C ILE A 9 -6.92 1.47 -23.83
N ASP A 10 -6.17 2.41 -23.24
CA ASP A 10 -6.47 3.84 -23.11
C ASP A 10 -7.82 4.17 -22.40
N GLN A 11 -8.43 3.22 -21.68
CA GLN A 11 -9.70 3.45 -20.97
C GLN A 11 -9.57 4.47 -19.83
N LEU A 12 -8.38 4.53 -19.22
CA LEU A 12 -8.06 5.42 -18.11
C LEU A 12 -7.42 6.75 -18.56
N ARG A 13 -7.14 6.91 -19.87
CA ARG A 13 -6.47 8.09 -20.39
C ARG A 13 -7.47 9.18 -20.81
N SER A 14 -6.99 10.42 -20.87
CA SER A 14 -7.65 11.58 -21.51
C SER A 14 -8.83 12.23 -20.77
N SER A 15 -9.37 11.63 -19.71
CA SER A 15 -10.44 12.25 -18.91
C SER A 15 -10.49 11.71 -17.48
N LYS A 16 -10.94 12.53 -16.52
CA LYS A 16 -11.19 12.10 -15.15
C LYS A 16 -12.24 10.98 -15.18
N ARG A 17 -11.92 9.83 -14.60
CA ARG A 17 -12.84 8.70 -14.45
C ARG A 17 -13.24 8.57 -12.98
N ILE A 18 -14.51 8.25 -12.74
CA ILE A 18 -14.95 7.70 -11.45
C ILE A 18 -14.89 6.19 -11.62
N ILE A 19 -14.12 5.53 -10.76
CA ILE A 19 -13.94 4.10 -10.78
C ILE A 19 -14.47 3.57 -9.46
N GLU A 20 -15.59 2.87 -9.53
CA GLU A 20 -16.13 2.11 -8.40
C GLU A 20 -15.59 0.68 -8.50
N ILE A 21 -15.01 0.20 -7.40
CA ILE A 21 -14.31 -1.07 -7.33
C ILE A 21 -14.92 -1.85 -6.17
N GLU A 22 -15.84 -2.77 -6.47
CA GLU A 22 -16.43 -3.70 -5.51
C GLU A 22 -15.97 -5.14 -5.81
N GLY A 23 -15.52 -5.87 -4.79
CA GLY A 23 -15.08 -7.26 -4.91
C GLY A 23 -13.77 -7.57 -4.16
N ASP A 24 -13.26 -8.78 -4.39
CA ASP A 24 -11.94 -9.20 -3.93
C ASP A 24 -10.90 -8.93 -5.02
N PHE A 25 -9.73 -8.40 -4.63
CA PHE A 25 -8.66 -8.03 -5.55
C PHE A 25 -7.34 -8.65 -5.12
N THR A 26 -6.50 -8.95 -6.10
CA THR A 26 -5.11 -9.37 -5.91
C THR A 26 -4.16 -8.20 -6.08
N GLU A 27 -2.91 -8.37 -5.66
CA GLU A 27 -1.83 -7.39 -5.88
C GLU A 27 -1.79 -6.93 -7.36
N ASN A 28 -2.04 -7.83 -8.31
CA ASN A 28 -1.99 -7.54 -9.75
C ASN A 28 -3.08 -6.57 -10.24
N ASP A 29 -4.20 -6.49 -9.54
CA ASP A 29 -5.35 -5.68 -9.96
C ASP A 29 -5.07 -4.18 -9.80
N LEU A 30 -4.36 -3.78 -8.75
CA LEU A 30 -4.10 -2.38 -8.43
C LEU A 30 -2.63 -1.96 -8.61
N LYS A 31 -1.82 -2.74 -9.35
CA LYS A 31 -0.45 -2.33 -9.70
C LYS A 31 -0.46 -1.03 -10.48
N THR A 32 0.41 -0.10 -10.08
CA THR A 32 0.57 1.20 -10.76
C THR A 32 1.97 1.35 -11.36
N ASP A 33 2.67 0.23 -11.60
CA ASP A 33 4.02 0.20 -12.16
C ASP A 33 4.17 1.08 -13.41
N GLY A 34 5.02 2.11 -13.33
CA GLY A 34 5.27 3.05 -14.43
C GLY A 34 4.09 3.96 -14.79
N LEU A 35 2.99 3.94 -14.03
CA LEU A 35 1.82 4.79 -14.24
C LEU A 35 1.77 5.93 -13.22
N GLN A 36 1.22 7.07 -13.64
CA GLN A 36 0.84 8.14 -12.74
C GLN A 36 -0.65 8.00 -12.41
N VAL A 37 -0.96 7.64 -11.16
CA VAL A 37 -2.31 7.34 -10.71
C VAL A 37 -2.64 8.21 -9.51
N THR A 38 -3.79 8.87 -9.54
CA THR A 38 -4.30 9.66 -8.41
C THR A 38 -5.69 9.18 -8.01
N PHE A 39 -5.84 8.80 -6.75
CA PHE A 39 -7.13 8.57 -6.12
C PHE A 39 -7.48 9.81 -5.29
N LEU A 40 -8.60 10.46 -5.63
CA LEU A 40 -9.06 11.68 -4.99
C LEU A 40 -10.40 11.42 -4.29
N GLY A 41 -10.40 11.50 -2.97
CA GLY A 41 -11.60 11.52 -2.14
C GLY A 41 -12.08 12.95 -1.88
N ASN A 42 -13.34 13.11 -1.51
CA ASN A 42 -13.89 14.39 -1.06
C ASN A 42 -13.64 14.63 0.45
N ASN A 43 -13.50 13.54 1.23
CA ASN A 43 -13.04 13.48 2.63
C ASN A 43 -13.01 12.01 3.12
N HIS A 44 -12.34 11.70 4.23
CA HIS A 44 -12.34 10.33 4.79
C HIS A 44 -13.62 9.91 5.51
N ILE A 45 -14.56 10.83 5.71
CA ILE A 45 -15.75 10.58 6.52
C ILE A 45 -16.77 9.74 5.73
N THR A 46 -16.77 9.86 4.40
CA THR A 46 -17.66 9.09 3.53
C THR A 46 -17.10 7.69 3.24
N THR A 47 -17.94 6.67 3.37
CA THR A 47 -17.60 5.26 3.09
C THR A 47 -17.05 5.02 1.68
N SER A 48 -17.41 5.86 0.71
CA SER A 48 -16.94 5.78 -0.68
C SER A 48 -15.43 6.02 -0.85
N ASN A 49 -14.77 6.62 0.14
CA ASN A 49 -13.32 6.90 0.10
C ASN A 49 -12.53 5.93 0.98
N HIS A 50 -13.15 4.81 1.37
CA HIS A 50 -12.54 3.77 2.19
C HIS A 50 -12.25 2.51 1.36
N ILE A 51 -10.98 2.16 1.25
CA ILE A 51 -10.51 0.90 0.69
C ILE A 51 -10.25 -0.08 1.83
N THR A 52 -10.96 -1.21 1.81
CA THR A 52 -10.70 -2.33 2.73
C THR A 52 -9.82 -3.34 2.03
N PHE A 53 -8.59 -3.52 2.51
CA PHE A 53 -7.64 -4.50 2.00
C PHE A 53 -7.65 -5.76 2.86
N ARG A 54 -8.05 -6.90 2.31
CA ARG A 54 -7.97 -8.21 2.96
C ARG A 54 -6.93 -9.05 2.23
N PRO A 55 -5.70 -9.20 2.76
CA PRO A 55 -4.75 -10.13 2.18
C PRO A 55 -5.33 -11.54 2.11
N SER A 56 -4.86 -12.32 1.14
CA SER A 56 -5.32 -13.69 0.89
C SER A 56 -4.32 -14.70 1.44
N VAL A 57 -4.82 -15.87 1.86
CA VAL A 57 -3.96 -16.98 2.29
C VAL A 57 -3.04 -17.38 1.12
N GLY A 58 -1.73 -17.39 1.36
CA GLY A 58 -0.71 -17.68 0.34
C GLY A 58 -0.02 -16.44 -0.25
N SER A 59 -0.50 -15.23 0.06
CA SER A 59 0.22 -14.00 -0.24
C SER A 59 1.61 -13.99 0.40
N GLN A 60 2.56 -13.43 -0.33
CA GLN A 60 3.96 -13.36 0.07
C GLN A 60 4.25 -12.03 0.80
N THR A 61 5.32 -11.98 1.59
CA THR A 61 5.75 -10.77 2.33
C THR A 61 6.09 -9.57 1.45
N ASN A 62 6.28 -9.80 0.15
CA ASN A 62 6.58 -8.75 -0.83
C ASN A 62 5.32 -8.30 -1.59
N ASP A 63 4.17 -8.92 -1.33
CA ASP A 63 2.90 -8.49 -1.89
C ASP A 63 2.46 -7.19 -1.20
N SER A 64 1.63 -6.43 -1.90
CA SER A 64 1.00 -5.22 -1.36
C SER A 64 -0.30 -4.92 -2.09
N LEU A 65 -1.17 -4.10 -1.49
CA LEU A 65 -2.35 -3.61 -2.22
C LEU A 65 -1.91 -2.73 -3.39
N PHE A 66 -1.01 -1.79 -3.13
CA PHE A 66 -0.43 -0.90 -4.13
C PHE A 66 1.06 -1.15 -4.24
N ARG A 67 1.52 -1.41 -5.47
CA ARG A 67 2.93 -1.44 -5.81
C ARG A 67 3.28 -0.28 -6.73
N VAL A 68 4.29 0.49 -6.32
CA VAL A 68 4.81 1.64 -7.04
C VAL A 68 6.26 1.37 -7.42
N THR A 69 6.51 1.21 -8.71
CA THR A 69 7.83 0.92 -9.29
C THR A 69 7.99 1.59 -10.66
N ASN A 70 9.20 1.54 -11.22
CA ASN A 70 9.52 1.95 -12.60
C ASN A 70 9.18 3.42 -12.88
N GLY A 71 9.41 4.32 -11.93
CA GLY A 71 9.03 5.73 -12.07
C GLY A 71 7.52 5.98 -11.99
N GLY A 72 6.73 4.97 -11.61
CA GLY A 72 5.32 5.15 -11.31
C GLY A 72 5.12 6.10 -10.13
N GLU A 73 3.99 6.79 -10.14
CA GLU A 73 3.60 7.74 -9.12
C GLU A 73 2.18 7.41 -8.65
N LEU A 74 2.02 7.20 -7.36
CA LEU A 74 0.73 6.99 -6.71
C LEU A 74 0.45 8.14 -5.75
N ASN A 75 -0.65 8.85 -6.00
CA ASN A 75 -1.16 9.89 -5.12
C ASN A 75 -2.48 9.43 -4.53
N LEU A 76 -2.54 9.28 -3.20
CA LEU A 76 -3.80 9.13 -2.47
C LEU A 76 -4.07 10.44 -1.74
N ASP A 77 -5.13 11.14 -2.14
CA ASP A 77 -5.59 12.35 -1.48
C ASP A 77 -6.98 12.10 -0.91
N SER A 78 -7.11 12.28 0.39
CA SER A 78 -8.39 12.14 1.08
C SER A 78 -8.99 10.71 0.99
N ILE A 79 -8.13 9.68 0.86
CA ILE A 79 -8.46 8.23 0.87
C ILE A 79 -8.09 7.51 2.19
N GLN A 80 -9.03 6.76 2.77
CA GLN A 80 -8.75 5.85 3.87
C GLN A 80 -8.45 4.46 3.32
N VAL A 81 -7.37 3.82 3.78
CA VAL A 81 -7.07 2.42 3.47
C VAL A 81 -6.85 1.64 4.75
N THR A 82 -7.63 0.58 4.94
CA THR A 82 -7.51 -0.28 6.12
C THR A 82 -7.16 -1.70 5.71
N ARG A 83 -6.03 -2.22 6.19
CA ARG A 83 -5.66 -3.63 6.09
C ARG A 83 -6.37 -4.44 7.18
N ILE A 84 -7.19 -5.40 6.78
CA ILE A 84 -7.85 -6.36 7.65
C ILE A 84 -7.00 -7.63 7.72
N ARG A 85 -6.54 -7.99 8.92
CA ARG A 85 -5.84 -9.25 9.16
C ARG A 85 -6.85 -10.39 9.26
N SER A 86 -6.89 -11.22 8.24
CA SER A 86 -7.75 -12.40 8.13
C SER A 86 -7.04 -13.70 8.55
N PHE A 87 -5.71 -13.70 8.66
CA PHE A 87 -4.89 -14.86 9.04
C PHE A 87 -3.55 -14.41 9.65
N SER A 88 -2.82 -15.33 10.29
CA SER A 88 -1.48 -15.09 10.84
C SER A 88 -0.45 -14.84 9.74
N GLY A 89 0.30 -13.74 9.81
CA GLY A 89 1.25 -13.31 8.77
C GLY A 89 0.67 -12.33 7.76
N ALA A 90 -0.67 -12.10 7.77
CA ALA A 90 -1.31 -11.11 6.92
C ALA A 90 -0.79 -9.68 7.19
N GLU A 91 -0.29 -9.44 8.39
CA GLU A 91 0.29 -8.18 8.79
C GLU A 91 1.69 -7.90 8.20
N GLU A 92 2.34 -8.92 7.64
CA GLU A 92 3.60 -8.75 6.90
C GLU A 92 3.38 -8.19 5.48
N ILE A 93 2.13 -8.17 5.02
CA ILE A 93 1.76 -7.74 3.67
C ILE A 93 1.39 -6.27 3.72
N ALA A 94 2.23 -5.42 3.12
CA ALA A 94 2.05 -3.97 3.18
C ALA A 94 0.78 -3.50 2.45
N ILE A 95 0.27 -2.33 2.81
CA ILE A 95 -0.74 -1.65 2.00
C ILE A 95 -0.06 -1.05 0.77
N VAL A 96 1.04 -0.33 0.95
CA VAL A 96 1.80 0.25 -0.17
C VAL A 96 3.24 -0.20 -0.12
N SER A 97 3.75 -0.65 -1.27
CA SER A 97 5.17 -0.88 -1.51
C SER A 97 5.71 0.07 -2.58
N VAL A 98 6.80 0.76 -2.27
CA VAL A 98 7.54 1.61 -3.20
C VAL A 98 8.91 0.96 -3.40
N VAL A 99 9.03 0.18 -4.47
CA VAL A 99 10.16 -0.75 -4.67
C VAL A 99 10.77 -0.62 -6.08
N PRO A 100 11.99 -1.13 -6.30
CA PRO A 100 12.59 -1.25 -7.64
C PRO A 100 11.80 -2.16 -8.59
N GLU A 101 12.16 -2.12 -9.87
CA GLU A 101 11.54 -2.94 -10.94
C GLU A 101 11.53 -4.43 -10.62
N SER A 102 12.65 -4.92 -10.09
CA SER A 102 12.83 -6.31 -9.67
C SER A 102 11.89 -6.72 -8.54
N GLY A 103 11.25 -5.76 -7.86
CA GLY A 103 10.42 -5.99 -6.67
C GLY A 103 11.22 -6.38 -5.43
N LYS A 104 12.55 -6.33 -5.50
CA LYS A 104 13.43 -6.72 -4.40
C LYS A 104 13.78 -5.54 -3.52
N TYR A 105 13.60 -5.73 -2.21
CA TYR A 105 14.06 -4.78 -1.20
C TYR A 105 15.59 -4.72 -1.19
N GLY A 106 16.14 -3.50 -1.10
CA GLY A 106 17.59 -3.26 -1.04
C GLY A 106 18.29 -3.13 -2.40
N GLU A 107 17.61 -3.35 -3.53
CA GLU A 107 18.15 -3.01 -4.84
C GLU A 107 17.98 -1.52 -5.14
N ILE A 108 18.94 -0.95 -5.86
CA ILE A 108 18.91 0.46 -6.28
C ILE A 108 18.32 0.52 -7.69
N SER A 109 17.16 1.18 -7.82
CA SER A 109 16.60 1.54 -9.13
C SER A 109 17.06 2.94 -9.53
N SER A 110 17.40 3.12 -10.81
CA SER A 110 17.67 4.44 -11.39
C SER A 110 16.39 5.28 -11.59
N ILE A 111 15.21 4.65 -11.53
CA ILE A 111 13.91 5.30 -11.70
C ILE A 111 13.01 4.94 -10.51
N PRO A 112 13.04 5.75 -9.43
CA PRO A 112 12.32 5.41 -8.21
C PRO A 112 10.82 5.62 -8.35
N GLY A 113 10.04 4.76 -7.69
CA GLY A 113 8.62 4.99 -7.49
C GLY A 113 8.37 6.16 -6.53
N VAL A 114 7.23 6.83 -6.69
CA VAL A 114 6.83 7.98 -5.87
C VAL A 114 5.46 7.72 -5.26
N LEU A 115 5.36 7.82 -3.94
CA LEU A 115 4.12 7.78 -3.18
C LEU A 115 3.89 9.13 -2.52
N SER A 116 2.71 9.71 -2.74
CA SER A 116 2.20 10.83 -1.94
C SER A 116 0.89 10.46 -1.27
N LEU A 117 0.84 10.67 0.04
CA LEU A 117 -0.36 10.52 0.85
C LEU A 117 -0.73 11.89 1.42
N ILE A 118 -1.85 12.43 0.97
CA ILE A 118 -2.34 13.76 1.34
C ILE A 118 -3.65 13.60 2.12
N ASN A 119 -3.68 14.22 3.29
CA ASN A 119 -4.76 14.17 4.27
C ASN A 119 -5.20 12.76 4.67
N SER A 120 -4.45 11.72 4.31
CA SER A 120 -4.94 10.35 4.21
C SER A 120 -4.97 9.59 5.52
N ILE A 121 -5.62 8.41 5.55
CA ILE A 121 -5.56 7.50 6.70
C ILE A 121 -5.13 6.13 6.22
N ILE A 122 -4.00 5.63 6.71
CA ILE A 122 -3.50 4.29 6.44
C ILE A 122 -3.49 3.53 7.77
N SER A 123 -4.24 2.42 7.84
CA SER A 123 -4.41 1.69 9.09
C SER A 123 -4.39 0.18 8.96
N GLY A 124 -3.94 -0.49 10.02
CA GLY A 124 -4.18 -1.92 10.25
C GLY A 124 -5.46 -2.16 11.05
N SER A 125 -5.98 -3.39 11.02
CA SER A 125 -7.13 -3.82 11.83
C SER A 125 -7.14 -5.35 11.96
N GLY A 126 -7.62 -5.88 13.08
CA GLY A 126 -7.69 -7.32 13.38
C GLY A 126 -7.05 -7.73 14.71
N SER A 127 -7.05 -9.04 14.98
CA SER A 127 -6.75 -9.60 16.31
C SER A 127 -5.35 -10.21 16.44
N PHE A 128 -4.59 -10.28 15.34
CA PHE A 128 -3.34 -11.05 15.28
C PHE A 128 -2.12 -10.22 15.68
N ALA A 129 -2.09 -9.74 16.92
CA ALA A 129 -0.96 -8.99 17.49
C ALA A 129 0.00 -9.89 18.29
N GLU A 130 -0.28 -11.20 18.39
CA GLU A 130 0.46 -12.15 19.24
C GLU A 130 1.95 -12.22 18.89
N LYS A 131 2.32 -11.99 17.63
CA LYS A 131 3.71 -11.98 17.18
C LYS A 131 4.54 -10.85 17.83
N TRP A 132 3.94 -9.73 18.23
CA TRP A 132 4.64 -8.62 18.90
C TRP A 132 4.29 -8.47 20.39
N SER A 133 3.13 -8.99 20.81
CA SER A 133 2.65 -8.86 22.18
C SER A 133 3.65 -9.40 23.19
N GLY A 134 3.96 -8.60 24.22
CA GLY A 134 4.87 -8.98 25.31
C GLY A 134 6.36 -9.06 24.95
N LYS A 135 6.75 -8.75 23.71
CA LYS A 135 8.15 -8.79 23.27
C LYS A 135 8.88 -7.48 23.55
N GLY A 136 10.16 -7.59 23.91
CA GLY A 136 11.04 -6.43 24.06
C GLY A 136 11.50 -5.86 22.71
N ILE A 137 11.98 -4.60 22.70
CA ILE A 137 12.42 -3.90 21.47
C ILE A 137 13.44 -4.71 20.64
N ASN A 138 14.38 -5.39 21.30
CA ASN A 138 15.41 -6.21 20.65
C ASN A 138 14.85 -7.46 19.96
N GLU A 139 13.73 -7.99 20.45
CA GLU A 139 13.04 -9.12 19.82
C GLU A 139 12.20 -8.61 18.65
N ILE A 140 11.54 -7.45 18.81
CA ILE A 140 10.76 -6.79 17.77
C ILE A 140 11.64 -6.46 16.55
N CYS A 141 12.85 -5.94 16.74
CA CYS A 141 13.78 -5.64 15.64
C CYS A 141 14.28 -6.88 14.88
N LYS A 142 14.07 -8.09 15.41
CA LYS A 142 14.40 -9.36 14.74
C LYS A 142 13.21 -9.97 14.00
N LEU A 143 12.03 -9.37 14.13
CA LEU A 143 10.84 -9.77 13.39
C LEU A 143 10.80 -9.04 12.05
N ASN A 144 10.16 -9.64 11.05
CA ASN A 144 9.75 -8.90 9.86
C ASN A 144 8.86 -7.73 10.32
N TYR A 145 9.30 -6.50 10.04
CA TYR A 145 8.80 -5.24 10.60
C TYR A 145 7.31 -4.96 10.34
N ALA A 146 6.60 -5.84 9.61
CA ALA A 146 5.17 -5.81 9.32
C ALA A 146 4.60 -4.41 8.96
N PRO A 147 5.24 -3.70 8.02
CA PRO A 147 4.89 -2.32 7.74
C PRO A 147 3.52 -2.19 7.07
N LEU A 148 2.84 -1.06 7.30
CA LEU A 148 1.72 -0.65 6.46
C LEU A 148 2.22 -0.01 5.15
N ILE A 149 3.33 0.73 5.22
CA ILE A 149 3.99 1.34 4.07
C ILE A 149 5.45 0.92 4.06
N VAL A 150 5.91 0.38 2.94
CA VAL A 150 7.32 0.02 2.72
C VAL A 150 7.90 0.82 1.56
N GLY A 151 9.06 1.43 1.76
CA GLY A 151 9.85 2.09 0.72
C GLY A 151 11.22 1.45 0.59
N SER A 152 11.78 1.43 -0.62
CA SER A 152 13.19 1.15 -0.84
C SER A 152 14.04 2.40 -0.66
N SER A 153 15.36 2.22 -0.54
CA SER A 153 16.35 3.30 -0.41
C SER A 153 16.30 4.34 -1.53
N THR A 154 15.73 4.01 -2.69
CA THR A 154 15.57 4.94 -3.81
C THR A 154 14.15 5.51 -3.91
N GLY A 155 13.14 4.84 -3.34
CA GLY A 155 11.75 5.28 -3.40
C GLY A 155 11.50 6.60 -2.66
N LYS A 156 10.54 7.38 -3.14
CA LYS A 156 10.12 8.62 -2.47
C LYS A 156 8.75 8.44 -1.83
N VAL A 157 8.66 8.63 -0.51
CA VAL A 157 7.39 8.60 0.24
C VAL A 157 7.16 9.97 0.87
N THR A 158 6.02 10.59 0.58
CA THR A 158 5.61 11.90 1.12
C THR A 158 4.29 11.77 1.85
N LEU A 159 4.22 12.30 3.08
CA LEU A 159 3.02 12.30 3.92
C LEU A 159 2.70 13.75 4.31
N ILE A 160 1.53 14.25 3.92
CA ILE A 160 1.06 15.62 4.23
C ILE A 160 -0.29 15.51 4.90
N GLY A 161 -0.41 15.87 6.17
CA GLY A 161 -1.68 15.74 6.91
C GLY A 161 -2.20 14.30 7.03
N THR A 162 -1.36 13.29 6.73
CA THR A 162 -1.74 11.88 6.73
C THR A 162 -1.51 11.24 8.09
N THR A 163 -2.44 10.39 8.51
CA THR A 163 -2.34 9.57 9.71
C THR A 163 -2.00 8.13 9.35
N VAL A 164 -0.96 7.57 9.97
CA VAL A 164 -0.64 6.13 9.94
C VAL A 164 -0.89 5.58 11.33
N THR A 165 -1.77 4.58 11.47
CA THR A 165 -2.20 4.12 12.79
C THR A 165 -2.50 2.62 12.83
N GLN A 166 -2.56 2.04 14.02
CA GLN A 166 -2.91 0.64 14.25
C GLN A 166 -2.01 -0.35 13.47
N SER A 167 -0.73 0.00 13.28
CA SER A 167 0.28 -0.94 12.80
C SER A 167 0.73 -1.86 13.93
N GLU A 168 0.95 -3.13 13.61
CA GLU A 168 1.40 -4.14 14.57
C GLU A 168 2.92 -4.13 14.75
N GLY A 169 3.64 -3.81 13.67
CA GLY A 169 5.07 -3.50 13.69
C GLY A 169 5.31 -2.02 13.41
N ALA A 170 6.28 -1.74 12.54
CA ALA A 170 6.51 -0.38 12.07
C ALA A 170 5.29 0.13 11.29
N GLY A 171 4.89 1.39 11.48
CA GLY A 171 3.89 1.98 10.58
C GLY A 171 4.45 2.14 9.17
N ILE A 172 5.71 2.56 9.09
CA ILE A 172 6.46 2.85 7.88
C ILE A 172 7.84 2.22 8.02
N TYR A 173 8.31 1.54 6.99
CA TYR A 173 9.68 1.01 6.90
C TYR A 173 10.33 1.50 5.61
N ILE A 174 11.53 2.09 5.72
CA ILE A 174 12.34 2.61 4.61
C ILE A 174 13.73 1.97 4.68
#